data_AF-A0A0G3XKF3-F1
#
_entry.id   AF-A0A0G3XKF3-F1
#
_cell.length_a   1.000
_cell.length_b   1.000
_cell.length_c   1.000
_cell.angle_alpha   90.00
_cell.angle_beta   90.00
_cell.angle_gamma   90.00
#
_symmetry.space_group_name_H-M   'P 1'
#
loop_
_entity.id
_entity.type
_entity.pdbx_description
1 polymer ?
#
loop_
_entity_poly.entity_id
_entity_poly.type
_entity_poly.pdbx_seq_one_letter_code
_entity_poly.pdbx_strand_id
1 'polypeptide(L)'
;MHTKTAVIAIVALMVGFGSGFMLRPVIAPAETATLGALGAHLPIPADEARGTQYFEANLKEARQVAEQCREGMVRGGECANAETAIIEAEGEENFDAFMGR
;
A
#
# COMPACT_ATOMS: atom_id res chain seq x y z
N MET A 1 -22.75 18.43 -31.95
CA MET A 1 -21.42 18.97 -31.59
C MET A 1 -20.88 18.45 -30.26
N HIS A 2 -21.73 18.15 -29.27
CA HIS A 2 -21.30 17.65 -27.94
C HIS A 2 -20.67 16.25 -27.93
N THR A 3 -21.15 15.29 -28.73
CA THR A 3 -20.64 13.91 -28.70
C THR A 3 -19.18 13.81 -29.14
N LYS A 4 -18.78 14.57 -30.16
CA LYS A 4 -17.40 14.59 -30.66
C LYS A 4 -16.45 15.17 -29.61
N THR A 5 -16.85 16.23 -28.92
CA THR A 5 -16.08 16.83 -27.83
C THR A 5 -15.95 15.89 -26.63
N ALA A 6 -17.02 15.16 -26.28
CA ALA A 6 -16.99 14.17 -25.21
C ALA A 6 -16.04 13.00 -25.52
N VAL A 7 -16.06 12.50 -26.76
CA VAL A 7 -15.14 11.43 -27.19
C VAL A 7 -13.68 11.89 -27.13
N ILE A 8 -13.39 13.11 -27.57
CA ILE A 8 -12.03 13.68 -27.50
C ILE A 8 -11.57 13.80 -26.04
N ALA A 9 -12.45 14.27 -25.14
CA ALA A 9 -12.14 14.41 -23.72
C ALA A 9 -11.82 13.05 -23.06
N ILE A 10 -12.59 12.01 -23.37
CA ILE A 10 -12.38 10.66 -22.81
C ILE A 10 -11.05 10.07 -23.31
N VAL A 11 -10.74 10.22 -24.60
CA VAL A 11 -9.47 9.72 -25.16
C VAL A 11 -8.27 10.44 -24.53
N ALA A 12 -8.35 11.76 -24.35
CA ALA A 12 -7.30 12.53 -23.68
C ALA A 12 -7.10 12.08 -22.22
N LEU A 13 -8.20 11.76 -21.51
CA LEU A 13 -8.15 11.26 -20.13
C LEU A 13 -7.45 9.90 -20.04
N MET A 14 -7.78 8.96 -20.93
CA MET A 14 -7.17 7.63 -20.96
C MET A 14 -5.66 7.69 -21.23
N VAL A 15 -5.23 8.53 -22.18
CA VAL A 15 -3.81 8.70 -22.50
C VAL A 15 -3.06 9.39 -21.36
N GLY A 16 -3.63 10.47 -20.79
CA GLY A 16 -3.03 11.18 -19.66
C GLY A 16 -2.93 10.30 -18.41
N PHE A 17 -4.01 9.62 -18.04
CA PHE A 17 -4.04 8.74 -16.87
C PHE A 17 -3.13 7.51 -17.05
N GLY A 18 -3.15 6.88 -18.23
CA GLY A 18 -2.28 5.74 -18.55
C GLY A 18 -0.79 6.11 -18.51
N SER A 19 -0.41 7.26 -19.07
CA SER A 19 0.96 7.77 -19.02
C SER A 19 1.40 8.13 -17.59
N GLY A 20 0.53 8.78 -16.80
CA GLY A 20 0.80 9.12 -15.41
C GLY A 20 0.94 7.91 -14.49
N PHE A 21 0.20 6.83 -14.73
CA PHE A 21 0.35 5.56 -14.01
C PHE A 21 1.65 4.84 -14.37
N MET A 22 2.07 4.89 -15.64
CA MET A 22 3.35 4.33 -16.09
C MET A 22 4.58 5.16 -15.68
N LEU A 23 4.41 6.45 -15.39
CA LEU A 23 5.46 7.33 -14.85
C LEU A 23 5.50 7.36 -13.31
N ARG A 24 4.53 6.74 -12.62
CA ARG A 24 4.56 6.55 -11.16
C ARG A 24 5.58 5.53 -10.61
N PRO A 25 6.26 4.63 -11.37
CA PRO A 25 7.25 3.71 -10.77
C PRO A 25 8.63 4.37 -10.60
N VAL A 26 8.70 5.67 -10.31
CA VAL A 26 9.94 6.43 -10.03
C VAL A 26 9.80 7.28 -8.76
N ILE A 27 8.88 6.93 -7.85
CA ILE A 27 8.86 7.43 -6.46
C ILE A 27 8.91 6.24 -5.46
N ALA A 28 9.38 5.08 -5.92
CA ALA A 28 9.96 4.10 -5.01
C ALA A 28 11.45 4.45 -4.84
N PRO A 29 12.00 4.41 -3.62
CA PRO A 29 13.41 4.71 -3.40
C PRO A 29 14.25 3.73 -4.23
N ALA A 30 15.28 4.24 -4.89
CA ALA A 30 16.17 3.50 -5.80
C ALA A 30 16.94 2.31 -5.15
N GLU A 31 16.67 2.00 -3.88
CA GLU A 31 17.30 0.91 -3.14
C GLU A 31 16.80 -0.48 -3.56
N THR A 32 15.65 -0.57 -4.23
CA THR A 32 15.12 -1.87 -4.71
C THR A 32 15.83 -2.41 -5.95
N ALA A 33 16.48 -1.56 -6.74
CA ALA A 33 17.10 -1.97 -8.01
C ALA A 33 18.40 -2.77 -7.81
N THR A 34 19.15 -2.53 -6.73
CA THR A 34 20.39 -3.29 -6.43
C THR A 34 20.12 -4.54 -5.57
N LEU A 35 19.09 -4.51 -4.72
CA LEU A 35 18.62 -5.66 -3.95
C LEU A 35 17.95 -6.74 -4.83
N GLY A 36 17.38 -6.38 -5.99
CA GLY A 36 16.82 -7.35 -6.93
C GLY A 36 17.86 -8.27 -7.58
N ALA A 37 19.10 -7.81 -7.75
CA ALA A 37 20.18 -8.60 -8.37
C ALA A 37 20.93 -9.50 -7.37
N LEU A 38 20.97 -9.12 -6.09
CA LEU A 38 21.63 -9.88 -5.02
C LEU A 38 20.66 -10.71 -4.16
N GLY A 39 19.36 -10.39 -4.20
CA GLY A 39 18.31 -11.04 -3.40
C GLY A 39 17.67 -12.27 -4.05
N ALA A 40 18.02 -12.62 -5.29
CA ALA A 40 17.45 -13.75 -6.00
C ALA A 40 17.85 -15.14 -5.43
N HIS A 41 18.67 -15.21 -4.37
CA HIS A 41 19.23 -16.47 -3.88
C HIS A 41 19.00 -16.77 -2.39
N LEU A 42 18.11 -16.06 -1.71
CA LEU A 42 17.64 -16.50 -0.39
C LEU A 42 16.11 -16.48 -0.33
N PRO A 43 15.44 -17.63 -0.46
CA PRO A 43 14.06 -17.73 0.00
C PRO A 43 14.13 -17.66 1.53
N ILE A 44 13.94 -16.46 2.08
CA ILE A 44 13.43 -16.35 3.44
C ILE A 44 12.04 -16.99 3.36
N PRO A 45 11.71 -18.01 4.16
CA PRO A 45 10.36 -18.52 4.19
C PRO A 45 9.47 -17.33 4.56
N ALA A 46 8.72 -16.83 3.58
CA ALA A 46 7.57 -16.01 3.84
C ALA A 46 6.59 -16.94 4.54
N ASP A 47 6.74 -17.07 5.86
CA ASP A 47 5.63 -17.45 6.71
C ASP A 47 4.47 -16.58 6.23
N GLU A 48 3.44 -17.23 5.73
CA GLU A 48 2.46 -16.69 4.79
C GLU A 48 2.01 -15.31 5.26
N ALA A 49 2.46 -14.25 4.58
CA ALA A 49 2.36 -12.90 5.09
C ALA A 49 0.92 -12.62 5.48
N ARG A 50 0.67 -12.41 6.78
CA ARG A 50 -0.68 -12.34 7.31
C ARG A 50 -1.43 -11.21 6.62
N GLY A 51 -2.62 -11.52 6.14
CA GLY A 51 -3.46 -10.56 5.43
C GLY A 51 -3.97 -9.45 6.35
N THR A 52 -4.40 -8.34 5.76
CA THR A 52 -4.96 -7.18 6.47
C THR A 52 -6.11 -7.59 7.41
N GLN A 53 -6.98 -8.51 6.98
CA GLN A 53 -8.10 -9.00 7.80
C GLN A 53 -7.68 -9.69 9.10
N TYR A 54 -6.50 -10.29 9.15
CA TYR A 54 -5.98 -10.85 10.40
C TYR A 54 -5.62 -9.74 11.39
N PHE A 55 -5.05 -8.64 10.89
CA PHE A 55 -4.63 -7.50 11.70
C PHE A 55 -5.80 -6.61 12.13
N GLU A 56 -6.85 -6.50 11.32
CA GLU A 56 -8.12 -5.86 11.71
C GLU A 56 -8.70 -6.52 12.97
N ALA A 57 -8.70 -7.87 13.03
CA ALA A 57 -9.13 -8.60 14.22
C ALA A 57 -8.11 -8.55 15.37
N ASN A 58 -6.84 -8.23 15.09
CA ASN A 58 -5.72 -8.26 16.04
C ASN A 58 -4.92 -6.96 16.04
N LEU A 59 -5.56 -5.81 16.27
CA LEU A 59 -4.92 -4.49 16.20
C LEU A 59 -3.71 -4.31 17.13
N LYS A 60 -3.69 -4.98 18.29
CA LYS A 60 -2.54 -4.94 19.21
C LYS A 60 -1.30 -5.59 18.58
N GLU A 61 -1.52 -6.70 17.88
CA GLU A 61 -0.46 -7.41 17.16
C GLU A 61 -0.03 -6.62 15.92
N ALA A 62 -0.97 -5.97 15.24
CA ALA A 62 -0.66 -5.06 14.13
C ALA A 62 0.31 -3.94 14.57
N ARG A 63 0.06 -3.30 15.72
CA ARG A 63 0.98 -2.27 16.28
C ARG A 63 2.35 -2.84 16.61
N GLN A 64 2.41 -4.05 17.17
CA GLN A 64 3.67 -4.72 17.47
C GLN A 64 4.46 -5.02 16.18
N VAL A 65 3.80 -5.51 15.14
CA VAL A 65 4.41 -5.75 13.83
C VAL A 65 4.87 -4.45 13.19
N ALA A 66 4.10 -3.37 13.29
CA ALA A 66 4.50 -2.05 12.78
C ALA A 66 5.78 -1.51 13.45
N GLU A 67 5.96 -1.72 14.77
CA GLU A 67 7.21 -1.38 15.45
C GLU A 67 8.37 -2.27 14.98
N GLN A 68 8.14 -3.58 14.80
CA GLN A 68 9.15 -4.48 14.24
C GLN A 68 9.52 -4.12 12.79
N CYS A 69 8.59 -3.57 12.02
CA CYS A 69 8.83 -3.01 10.69
C CYS A 69 9.69 -1.75 10.74
N ARG A 70 9.48 -0.85 11.71
CA ARG A 70 10.35 0.32 11.96
C ARG A 70 11.75 -0.08 12.38
N GLU A 71 11.90 -1.15 13.16
CA GLU A 71 13.18 -1.72 13.56
C GLU A 71 13.86 -2.53 12.42
N GLY A 72 13.16 -2.73 11.30
CA GLY A 72 13.66 -3.47 10.15
C GLY A 72 13.76 -4.98 10.36
N MET A 73 13.06 -5.51 11.37
CA MET A 73 12.99 -6.95 11.68
C MET A 73 11.98 -7.67 10.78
N VAL A 74 10.89 -6.99 10.39
CA VAL A 74 9.89 -7.48 9.44
C VAL A 74 9.98 -6.63 8.16
N ARG A 75 9.94 -7.26 6.99
CA ARG A 75 9.95 -6.58 5.69
C ARG A 75 8.95 -7.24 4.74
N GLY A 76 8.38 -6.46 3.84
CA GLY A 76 7.47 -6.94 2.80
C GLY A 76 6.00 -6.74 3.14
N GLY A 77 5.14 -7.62 2.63
CA GLY A 77 3.68 -7.45 2.65
C GLY A 77 3.06 -7.35 4.05
N GLU A 78 3.65 -7.99 5.06
CA GLU A 78 3.14 -7.92 6.44
C GLU A 78 3.16 -6.50 7.01
N CYS A 79 4.20 -5.70 6.72
CA CYS A 79 4.28 -4.33 7.20
C CYS A 79 3.17 -3.46 6.61
N ALA A 80 2.94 -3.59 5.30
CA ALA A 80 1.89 -2.86 4.61
C ALA A 80 0.49 -3.27 5.09
N ASN A 81 0.27 -4.57 5.33
CA ASN A 81 -1.00 -5.09 5.82
C ASN A 81 -1.28 -4.65 7.26
N ALA A 82 -0.27 -4.69 8.15
CA ALA A 82 -0.40 -4.26 9.54
C ALA A 82 -0.66 -2.75 9.65
N GLU A 83 0.08 -1.94 8.88
CA GLU A 83 -0.09 -0.48 8.87
C GLU A 83 -1.45 -0.07 8.30
N THR A 84 -1.92 -0.73 7.24
CA THR A 84 -3.26 -0.49 6.67
C THR A 84 -4.36 -0.73 7.71
N ALA A 85 -4.29 -1.84 8.44
CA ALA A 85 -5.28 -2.16 9.46
C ALA A 85 -5.29 -1.15 10.63
N ILE A 86 -4.12 -0.62 11.02
CA ILE A 86 -4.03 0.42 12.06
C ILE A 86 -4.68 1.72 11.56
N ILE A 87 -4.36 2.14 10.34
CA ILE A 87 -4.90 3.38 9.76
C ILE A 87 -6.41 3.31 9.60
N GLU A 88 -6.95 2.15 9.20
CA GLU A 88 -8.39 1.96 9.05
C GLU A 88 -9.11 2.01 10.40
N ALA A 89 -8.57 1.33 11.42
CA ALA A 89 -9.12 1.38 12.77
C ALA A 89 -9.08 2.80 13.38
N GLU A 90 -7.94 3.49 13.26
CA GLU A 90 -7.83 4.88 13.73
C GLU A 90 -8.71 5.82 12.90
N GLY A 91 -8.89 5.55 11.61
CA GLY A 91 -9.81 6.27 10.74
C GLY A 91 -11.27 6.14 11.19
N GLU A 92 -11.69 4.92 11.55
CA GLU A 92 -13.01 4.64 12.08
C GLU A 92 -13.24 5.32 13.44
N GLU A 93 -12.29 5.21 14.37
CA GLU A 93 -12.37 5.87 15.68
C GLU A 93 -12.46 7.41 15.54
N ASN A 94 -11.65 8.01 14.67
CA ASN A 94 -11.69 9.44 14.41
C ASN A 94 -12.99 9.86 13.72
N PHE A 95 -13.51 9.02 12.83
CA PHE A 95 -14.78 9.26 12.16
C PHE A 95 -15.96 9.19 13.13
N ASP A 96 -16.01 8.19 14.00
CA ASP A 96 -17.05 8.08 15.02
C ASP A 96 -16.97 9.25 16.02
N ALA A 97 -15.76 9.64 16.45
CA ALA A 97 -15.57 10.84 17.27
C ALA A 97 -16.05 12.12 16.57
N PHE A 98 -15.82 12.24 15.25
CA PHE A 98 -16.34 13.36 14.45
C PHE A 98 -17.87 13.33 14.34
N MET A 99 -18.46 12.14 14.21
CA MET A 99 -19.91 11.94 14.18
C MET A 99 -20.57 12.01 15.56
N GLY A 100 -19.77 12.14 16.63
CA GLY A 100 -20.25 12.21 18.02
C GLY A 100 -20.83 10.89 18.53
N ARG A 101 -20.34 9.75 18.01
CA ARG A 101 -20.73 8.40 18.44
C ARG A 101 -19.72 7.81 19.41
#